data_AF-A0A812NAE8-F1
#
_entry.id   AF-A0A812NAE8-F1
#
_cell.length_a   1.000
_cell.length_b   1.000
_cell.length_c   1.000
_cell.angle_alpha   90.00
_cell.angle_beta   90.00
_cell.angle_gamma   90.00
#
_symmetry.space_group_name_H-M   'P 1'
#
loop_
_entity.id
_entity.type
_entity.pdbx_description
1 polymer ?
#
loop_
_entity_poly.entity_id
_entity_poly.type
_entity_poly.pdbx_seq_one_letter_code
_entity_poly.pdbx_strand_id
1 'polypeptide(L)'
;MLVGTLVYYLTLLFWRRRTLVFLDIACVNQVDEYAKSEALVSMGAFLKHSKTLVVLWDATFVKRLWCVFEMAGFLQSRGPDASRGLEVCPVFAGPALLSGTFGLCVMLLIFSSSQAVIVPWEFWGGLALCALTFPCLTCLAYVVLIHCRSIDVVQQQVRCFTIGNASSYCCASNHIDPSTGERMVCDRLIIERCIAAWFGSPEQFEETVRGKLLAHLVYQLANCTFPYWRVVQATSPALWFKLELYNPAFVVLFILETIVYWLLLLPSVALVMFRLIYCARNLCQSTFTQVLLSTGLVAVAALLFGAFFFAETMLLPQLIGDKHTSNWILLATMSMVTIALWRCMPPIHQSDSPQAAGQESP
;
A
#
# COMPACT_ATOMS: atom_id res chain seq x y z
N MET A 1 8.49 -10.80 22.49
CA MET A 1 8.86 -10.14 21.25
C MET A 1 9.73 -11.03 20.37
N LEU A 2 10.99 -11.35 20.70
CA LEU A 2 11.88 -12.08 19.78
C LEU A 2 11.30 -13.41 19.27
N VAL A 3 10.75 -14.24 20.18
CA VAL A 3 10.12 -15.51 19.81
C VAL A 3 8.88 -15.28 18.94
N GLY A 4 8.00 -14.35 19.31
CA GLY A 4 6.80 -14.02 18.53
C GLY A 4 7.12 -13.51 17.13
N THR A 5 8.11 -12.60 17.02
CA THR A 5 8.62 -12.08 15.75
C THR A 5 9.25 -13.20 14.90
N LEU A 6 10.09 -14.05 15.50
CA LEU A 6 10.70 -15.18 14.80
C LEU A 6 9.64 -16.14 14.26
N VAL A 7 8.68 -16.55 15.10
CA VAL A 7 7.56 -17.41 14.70
C VAL A 7 6.73 -16.76 13.60
N TYR A 8 6.47 -15.46 13.67
CA TYR A 8 5.77 -14.72 12.63
C TYR A 8 6.50 -14.76 11.29
N TYR A 9 7.79 -14.45 11.25
CA TYR A 9 8.57 -14.49 10.00
C TYR A 9 8.76 -15.91 9.45
N LEU A 10 8.99 -16.89 10.32
CA LEU A 10 9.02 -18.30 9.91
C LEU A 10 7.68 -18.73 9.32
N THR A 11 6.58 -18.36 9.94
CA THR A 11 5.24 -18.63 9.40
C THR A 11 5.09 -17.94 8.05
N LEU A 12 5.42 -16.65 7.92
CA LEU A 12 5.29 -15.92 6.66
C LEU A 12 6.11 -16.53 5.51
N LEU A 13 7.32 -17.02 5.79
CA LEU A 13 8.22 -17.59 4.78
C LEU A 13 7.88 -19.04 4.41
N PHE A 14 7.43 -19.85 5.38
CA PHE A 14 7.20 -21.28 5.18
C PHE A 14 5.72 -21.65 5.04
N TRP A 15 4.79 -20.74 5.29
CA TRP A 15 3.35 -21.00 5.15
C TRP A 15 2.96 -21.14 3.68
N ARG A 16 2.71 -22.39 3.27
CA ARG A 16 2.24 -22.70 1.93
C ARG A 16 0.75 -22.42 1.81
N ARG A 17 0.39 -21.31 1.18
CA ARG A 17 -1.00 -21.06 0.80
C ARG A 17 -1.40 -22.05 -0.30
N ARG A 18 -2.48 -22.83 -0.07
CA ARG A 18 -3.03 -23.78 -1.05
C ARG A 18 -4.00 -23.08 -1.99
N THR A 19 -3.49 -22.18 -2.82
CA THR A 19 -4.27 -21.52 -3.88
C THR A 19 -3.68 -21.87 -5.24
N LEU A 20 -4.53 -22.32 -6.17
CA LEU A 20 -4.13 -22.49 -7.56
C LEU A 20 -3.91 -21.11 -8.17
N VAL A 21 -2.72 -20.86 -8.69
CA VAL A 21 -2.34 -19.59 -9.31
C VAL A 21 -1.97 -19.87 -10.76
N PHE A 22 -2.57 -19.12 -11.68
CA PHE A 22 -2.12 -19.02 -13.05
C PHE A 22 -1.11 -17.89 -13.14
N LEU A 23 0.10 -18.19 -13.59
CA LEU A 23 1.16 -17.22 -13.82
C LEU A 23 1.63 -17.40 -15.25
N ASP A 24 1.43 -16.37 -16.08
CA ASP A 24 1.72 -16.37 -17.52
C ASP A 24 3.07 -16.99 -17.87
N ILE A 25 4.16 -16.54 -17.25
CA ILE A 25 5.53 -17.00 -17.53
C ILE A 25 5.74 -18.48 -17.21
N ALA A 26 4.97 -19.05 -16.28
CA ALA A 26 5.10 -20.43 -15.84
C ALA A 26 4.07 -21.36 -16.50
N CYS A 27 2.90 -20.84 -16.85
CA CYS A 27 1.78 -21.62 -17.39
C CYS A 27 1.69 -21.59 -18.92
N VAL A 28 2.27 -20.59 -19.57
CA VAL A 28 2.36 -20.49 -21.02
C VAL A 28 3.73 -20.99 -21.47
N ASN A 29 3.75 -21.91 -22.44
CA ASN A 29 4.99 -22.36 -23.04
C ASN A 29 5.67 -21.18 -23.75
N GLN A 30 6.82 -20.74 -23.22
CA GLN A 30 7.57 -19.60 -23.77
C GLN A 30 8.43 -19.98 -24.98
N VAL A 31 8.63 -21.27 -25.24
CA VAL A 31 9.53 -21.80 -26.28
C VAL A 31 8.77 -22.20 -27.54
N ASP A 32 7.63 -22.87 -27.39
CA ASP A 32 6.80 -23.30 -28.51
C ASP A 32 5.83 -22.18 -28.93
N GLU A 33 6.09 -21.57 -30.10
CA GLU A 33 5.27 -20.49 -30.64
C GLU A 33 3.80 -20.88 -30.87
N TYR A 34 3.55 -22.14 -31.27
CA TYR A 34 2.20 -22.61 -31.53
C TYR A 34 1.44 -22.73 -30.21
N ALA A 35 2.02 -23.41 -29.22
CA ALA A 35 1.43 -23.52 -27.89
C ALA A 35 1.27 -22.16 -27.20
N LYS A 36 2.23 -21.24 -27.39
CA LYS A 36 2.11 -19.84 -26.95
C LYS A 36 0.87 -19.21 -27.57
N SER A 37 0.72 -19.28 -28.90
CA SER A 37 -0.41 -18.70 -29.61
C SER A 37 -1.77 -19.25 -29.15
N GLU A 38 -1.89 -20.57 -28.95
CA GLU A 38 -3.11 -21.19 -28.43
C GLU A 38 -3.42 -20.73 -27.00
N ALA A 39 -2.39 -20.57 -26.17
CA ALA A 39 -2.54 -20.03 -24.82
C ALA A 39 -2.97 -18.55 -24.84
N LEU A 40 -2.44 -17.73 -25.75
CA LEU A 40 -2.84 -16.33 -25.91
C LEU A 40 -4.33 -16.23 -26.29
N VAL A 41 -4.78 -17.08 -27.22
CA VAL A 41 -6.21 -17.16 -27.61
C VAL A 41 -7.07 -17.65 -26.43
N SER A 42 -6.55 -18.57 -25.64
CA SER A 42 -7.24 -19.13 -24.45
C SER A 42 -7.19 -18.22 -23.22
N MET A 43 -6.39 -17.15 -23.22
CA MET A 43 -6.21 -16.22 -22.09
C MET A 43 -7.55 -15.72 -21.55
N GLY A 44 -8.47 -15.48 -22.47
CA GLY A 44 -9.81 -15.06 -22.12
C GLY A 44 -10.60 -16.04 -21.25
N ALA A 45 -10.47 -17.34 -21.51
CA ALA A 45 -11.08 -18.37 -20.69
C ALA A 45 -10.47 -18.37 -19.28
N PHE A 46 -9.15 -18.19 -19.16
CA PHE A 46 -8.48 -18.07 -17.87
C PHE A 46 -8.97 -16.86 -17.08
N LEU A 47 -9.09 -15.68 -17.71
CA LEU A 47 -9.62 -14.47 -17.04
C LEU A 47 -11.07 -14.68 -16.55
N LYS A 48 -11.92 -15.31 -17.37
CA LYS A 48 -13.32 -15.60 -17.01
C LYS A 48 -13.41 -16.58 -15.83
N HIS A 49 -12.60 -17.64 -15.83
CA HIS A 49 -12.62 -18.68 -14.78
C HIS A 49 -11.85 -18.29 -13.50
N SER A 50 -10.92 -17.33 -13.57
CA SER A 50 -10.12 -16.89 -12.42
C SER A 50 -10.97 -16.16 -11.39
N LYS A 51 -10.97 -16.58 -10.13
CA LYS A 51 -11.76 -15.92 -9.05
C LYS A 51 -11.26 -14.51 -8.73
N THR A 52 -9.94 -14.33 -8.81
CA THR A 52 -9.24 -13.10 -8.47
C THR A 52 -8.12 -12.86 -9.47
N LEU A 53 -7.91 -11.61 -9.86
CA LEU A 53 -6.75 -11.17 -10.62
C LEU A 53 -5.90 -10.27 -9.71
N VAL A 54 -4.69 -10.73 -9.38
CA VAL A 54 -3.73 -9.97 -8.57
C VAL A 54 -2.73 -9.30 -9.50
N VAL A 55 -2.68 -7.98 -9.47
CA VAL A 55 -1.81 -7.17 -10.31
C VAL A 55 -0.70 -6.58 -9.45
N LEU A 56 0.54 -6.99 -9.72
CA LEU A 56 1.74 -6.35 -9.17
C LEU A 56 2.06 -5.12 -10.00
N TRP A 57 1.70 -3.95 -9.45
CA TRP A 57 1.67 -2.70 -10.19
C TRP A 57 2.96 -1.89 -10.00
N ASP A 58 3.44 -1.35 -11.12
CA ASP A 58 4.46 -0.31 -11.21
C ASP A 58 4.08 0.76 -12.25
N ALA A 59 4.85 1.85 -12.31
CA ALA A 59 4.60 2.97 -13.22
C ALA A 59 4.70 2.63 -14.73
N THR A 60 5.17 1.43 -15.08
CA THR A 60 5.28 0.94 -16.46
C THR A 60 4.15 -0.02 -16.83
N PHE A 61 3.41 -0.54 -15.85
CA PHE A 61 2.37 -1.55 -16.03
C PHE A 61 1.32 -1.11 -17.06
N VAL A 62 0.80 0.11 -16.92
CA VAL A 62 -0.24 0.65 -17.81
C VAL A 62 0.26 1.06 -19.20
N LYS A 63 1.58 1.02 -19.43
CA LYS A 63 2.16 1.26 -20.77
C LYS A 63 2.12 0.00 -21.63
N ARG A 64 2.06 -1.18 -21.02
CA ARG A 64 2.10 -2.48 -21.72
C ARG A 64 0.70 -2.88 -22.15
N LEU A 65 0.50 -3.09 -23.46
CA LEU A 65 -0.81 -3.42 -24.03
C LEU A 65 -1.39 -4.71 -23.41
N TRP A 66 -0.56 -5.73 -23.26
CA TRP A 66 -0.92 -7.02 -22.65
C TRP A 66 -1.51 -6.85 -21.25
N CYS A 67 -0.80 -6.14 -20.38
CA CYS A 67 -1.17 -5.91 -19.00
C CYS A 67 -2.51 -5.15 -18.86
N VAL A 68 -2.72 -4.13 -19.70
CA VAL A 68 -3.98 -3.37 -19.72
C VAL A 68 -5.13 -4.24 -20.24
N PHE A 69 -4.87 -5.05 -21.27
CA PHE A 69 -5.83 -6.00 -21.80
C PHE A 69 -6.28 -7.03 -20.76
N GLU A 70 -5.38 -7.60 -19.96
CA GLU A 70 -5.74 -8.56 -18.91
C GLU A 70 -6.67 -7.95 -17.85
N MET A 71 -6.35 -6.75 -17.38
CA MET A 71 -7.18 -6.05 -16.39
C MET A 71 -8.56 -5.70 -16.95
N ALA A 72 -8.61 -5.12 -18.15
CA ALA A 72 -9.85 -4.75 -18.80
C ALA A 72 -10.69 -5.99 -19.15
N GLY A 73 -10.06 -7.06 -19.66
CA GLY A 73 -10.71 -8.33 -19.98
C GLY A 73 -11.28 -9.02 -18.74
N PHE A 74 -10.57 -8.99 -17.61
CA PHE A 74 -11.08 -9.47 -16.34
C PHE A 74 -12.31 -8.67 -15.88
N LEU A 75 -12.24 -7.33 -15.96
CA LEU A 75 -13.37 -6.46 -15.61
C LEU A 75 -14.58 -6.62 -16.53
N GLN A 76 -14.36 -6.93 -17.81
CA GLN A 76 -15.40 -7.14 -18.80
C GLN A 76 -16.09 -8.50 -18.61
N SER A 77 -15.30 -9.57 -18.40
CA SER A 77 -15.83 -10.94 -18.30
C SER A 77 -16.71 -11.20 -17.07
N ARG A 78 -16.65 -10.33 -16.05
CA ARG A 78 -17.36 -10.49 -14.77
C ARG A 78 -18.43 -9.43 -14.48
N GLY A 79 -18.66 -8.49 -15.39
CA GLY A 79 -19.72 -7.50 -15.24
C GLY A 79 -19.53 -6.57 -14.02
N PRO A 80 -20.60 -6.25 -13.26
CA PRO A 80 -20.55 -5.32 -12.13
C PRO A 80 -19.72 -5.82 -10.93
N ASP A 81 -19.71 -7.13 -10.67
CA ASP A 81 -19.03 -7.73 -9.52
C ASP A 81 -17.52 -7.89 -9.70
N ALA A 82 -17.02 -7.63 -10.91
CA ALA A 82 -15.61 -7.81 -11.27
C ALA A 82 -14.64 -7.03 -10.37
N SER A 83 -15.07 -5.87 -9.89
CA SER A 83 -14.27 -5.00 -9.00
C SER A 83 -13.84 -5.71 -7.71
N ARG A 84 -14.62 -6.67 -7.21
CA ARG A 84 -14.28 -7.41 -5.99
C ARG A 84 -13.13 -8.39 -6.17
N GLY A 85 -12.87 -8.83 -7.40
CA GLY A 85 -11.83 -9.82 -7.70
C GLY A 85 -10.53 -9.22 -8.21
N LEU A 86 -10.50 -7.95 -8.60
CA LEU A 86 -9.31 -7.28 -9.12
C LEU A 86 -8.56 -6.58 -7.98
N GLU A 87 -7.46 -7.18 -7.54
CA GLU A 87 -6.59 -6.66 -6.48
C GLU A 87 -5.33 -6.05 -7.11
N VAL A 88 -5.10 -4.75 -6.90
CA VAL A 88 -3.89 -4.08 -7.40
C VAL A 88 -2.97 -3.76 -6.23
N CYS A 89 -1.77 -4.33 -6.26
CA CYS A 89 -0.76 -4.16 -5.22
C CYS A 89 0.49 -3.51 -5.81
N PRO A 90 0.90 -2.33 -5.33
CA PRO A 90 2.18 -1.74 -5.72
C PRO A 90 3.36 -2.64 -5.35
N VAL A 91 4.33 -2.76 -6.25
CA VAL A 91 5.52 -3.62 -6.03
C VAL A 91 6.33 -3.27 -4.78
N PHE A 92 6.32 -1.99 -4.36
CA PHE A 92 7.05 -1.55 -3.16
C PHE A 92 6.29 -1.86 -1.85
N ALA A 93 4.99 -2.17 -1.90
CA ALA A 93 4.17 -2.34 -0.69
C ALA A 93 4.63 -3.53 0.16
N GLY A 94 5.02 -4.63 -0.48
CA GLY A 94 5.57 -5.81 0.20
C GLY A 94 6.89 -5.51 0.95
N PRO A 95 7.94 -5.02 0.24
CA PRO A 95 9.17 -4.57 0.87
C PRO A 95 8.96 -3.52 1.97
N ALA A 96 8.07 -2.54 1.77
CA ALA A 96 7.76 -1.52 2.77
C ALA A 96 7.13 -2.11 4.04
N LEU A 97 6.23 -3.09 3.90
CA LEU A 97 5.62 -3.78 5.04
C LEU A 97 6.66 -4.59 5.82
N LEU A 98 7.51 -5.34 5.13
CA LEU A 98 8.54 -6.16 5.74
C LEU A 98 9.61 -5.30 6.43
N SER A 99 10.08 -4.25 5.76
CA SER A 99 11.08 -3.32 6.31
C SER A 99 10.51 -2.51 7.48
N GLY A 100 9.25 -2.08 7.40
CA GLY A 100 8.57 -1.40 8.50
C GLY A 100 8.43 -2.29 9.73
N THR A 101 8.00 -3.53 9.55
CA THR A 101 7.87 -4.51 10.66
C THR A 101 9.24 -4.82 11.28
N PHE A 102 10.25 -5.04 10.44
CA PHE A 102 11.61 -5.33 10.90
C PHE A 102 12.22 -4.13 11.63
N GLY A 103 12.07 -2.93 11.07
CA GLY A 103 12.50 -1.67 11.68
C GLY A 103 11.86 -1.46 13.04
N LEU A 104 10.55 -1.68 13.16
CA LEU A 104 9.85 -1.62 14.44
C LEU A 104 10.40 -2.62 15.46
N CYS A 105 10.71 -3.85 15.05
CA CYS A 105 11.34 -4.84 15.93
C CYS A 105 12.70 -4.36 16.45
N VAL A 106 13.56 -3.86 15.55
CA VAL A 106 14.90 -3.35 15.91
C VAL A 106 14.78 -2.17 16.86
N MET A 107 13.87 -1.24 16.61
CA MET A 107 13.62 -0.08 17.48
C MET A 107 13.18 -0.51 18.89
N LEU A 108 12.23 -1.45 18.98
CA LEU A 108 11.74 -1.98 20.26
C LEU A 108 12.83 -2.76 21.01
N LEU A 109 13.72 -3.48 20.31
CA LEU A 109 14.89 -4.12 20.91
C LEU A 109 15.85 -3.11 21.51
N ILE A 110 16.21 -2.06 20.74
CA ILE A 110 17.12 -1.01 21.22
C ILE A 110 16.52 -0.31 22.44
N PHE A 111 15.21 0.00 22.40
CA PHE A 111 14.50 0.58 23.53
C PHE A 111 14.48 -0.36 24.75
N SER A 112 14.24 -1.66 24.55
CA SER A 112 14.31 -2.64 25.64
C SER A 112 15.71 -2.74 26.24
N SER A 113 16.75 -2.72 25.41
CA SER A 113 18.14 -2.80 25.86
C SER A 113 18.60 -1.52 26.57
N SER A 114 18.11 -0.35 26.14
CA SER A 114 18.45 0.91 26.80
C SER A 114 17.86 1.02 28.22
N GLN A 115 16.73 0.35 28.50
CA GLN A 115 16.20 0.25 29.86
C GLN A 115 17.08 -0.58 30.80
N ALA A 116 17.95 -1.45 30.29
CA ALA A 116 18.81 -2.29 31.12
C ALA A 116 20.10 -1.57 31.60
N VAL A 117 20.42 -0.39 31.04
CA VAL A 117 21.65 0.36 31.35
C VAL A 117 21.29 1.54 32.28
N ILE A 118 22.06 1.73 33.36
CA ILE A 118 21.86 2.65 34.51
C ILE A 118 21.97 4.15 34.10
N VAL A 119 21.14 4.62 33.17
CA VAL A 119 21.00 6.03 32.80
C VAL A 119 19.57 6.46 33.18
N PRO A 120 19.29 7.72 33.56
CA PRO A 120 17.92 8.18 33.86
C PRO A 120 16.96 7.86 32.70
N TRP A 121 16.22 6.78 32.87
CA TRP A 121 15.62 5.96 31.81
C TRP A 121 14.38 6.59 31.19
N GLU A 122 13.65 7.40 31.94
CA GLU A 122 12.41 8.07 31.51
C GLU A 122 12.66 9.06 30.36
N PHE A 123 13.80 9.75 30.36
CA PHE A 123 14.07 10.82 29.40
C PHE A 123 14.94 10.35 28.23
N TRP A 124 16.07 9.67 28.51
CA TRP A 124 17.04 9.30 27.48
C TRP A 124 16.57 8.13 26.60
N GLY A 125 15.81 7.19 27.16
CA GLY A 125 15.24 6.07 26.40
C GLY A 125 14.23 6.53 25.36
N GLY A 126 13.34 7.46 25.73
CA GLY A 126 12.40 8.10 24.82
C GLY A 126 13.09 8.93 23.73
N LEU A 127 14.11 9.71 24.09
CA LEU A 127 14.87 10.51 23.14
C LEU A 127 15.60 9.64 22.11
N ALA A 128 16.25 8.55 22.56
CA ALA A 128 16.92 7.60 21.67
C ALA A 128 15.92 6.92 20.71
N LEU A 129 14.75 6.52 21.22
CA LEU A 129 13.69 5.96 20.40
C LEU A 129 13.19 6.97 19.35
N CYS A 130 12.97 8.23 19.73
CA CYS A 130 12.61 9.30 18.80
C CYS A 130 13.71 9.53 17.75
N ALA A 131 14.98 9.60 18.15
CA ALA A 131 16.10 9.81 17.24
C ALA A 131 16.27 8.69 16.21
N LEU A 132 15.97 7.44 16.58
CA LEU A 132 16.04 6.28 15.68
C LEU A 132 14.79 6.12 14.81
N THR A 133 13.60 6.37 15.36
CA THR A 133 12.33 6.24 14.64
C THR A 133 12.14 7.33 13.59
N PHE A 134 12.56 8.56 13.90
CA PHE A 134 12.36 9.72 13.03
C PHE A 134 12.89 9.56 11.59
N PRO A 135 14.16 9.16 11.34
CA PRO A 135 14.65 8.98 9.97
C PRO A 135 13.95 7.82 9.24
N CYS A 136 13.62 6.73 9.95
CA CYS A 136 12.90 5.60 9.36
C CYS A 136 11.48 5.99 8.94
N LEU A 137 10.75 6.69 9.80
CA LEU A 137 9.41 7.20 9.50
C LEU A 137 9.45 8.26 8.39
N THR A 138 10.48 9.09 8.36
CA THR A 138 10.69 10.09 7.29
C THR A 138 10.93 9.40 5.94
N CYS A 139 11.76 8.36 5.91
CA CYS A 139 11.98 7.56 4.71
C CYS A 139 10.69 6.88 4.24
N LEU A 140 9.93 6.28 5.17
CA LEU A 140 8.63 5.66 4.85
C LEU A 140 7.63 6.69 4.31
N ALA A 141 7.51 7.85 4.96
CA ALA A 141 6.64 8.94 4.51
C ALA A 141 7.03 9.44 3.12
N TYR A 142 8.32 9.54 2.83
CA TYR A 142 8.84 9.89 1.51
C TYR A 142 8.49 8.85 0.43
N VAL A 143 8.64 7.56 0.72
CA VAL A 143 8.23 6.48 -0.21
C VAL A 143 6.72 6.49 -0.45
N VAL A 144 5.92 6.70 0.60
CA VAL A 144 4.46 6.85 0.48
C VAL A 144 4.10 8.07 -0.36
N LEU A 145 4.79 9.19 -0.18
CA LEU A 145 4.60 10.41 -0.97
C LEU A 145 4.89 10.18 -2.46
N ILE A 146 6.00 9.48 -2.78
CA ILE A 146 6.31 9.07 -4.16
C ILE A 146 5.20 8.20 -4.73
N HIS A 147 4.71 7.22 -3.96
CA HIS A 147 3.59 6.38 -4.37
C HIS A 147 2.35 7.20 -4.66
N CYS A 148 1.96 8.11 -3.77
CA CYS A 148 0.78 8.97 -3.95
C CYS A 148 0.86 9.75 -5.28
N ARG A 149 2.04 10.23 -5.67
CA ARG A 149 2.24 10.90 -6.97
C ARG A 149 2.22 9.96 -8.16
N SER A 150 2.73 8.74 -7.97
CA SER A 150 2.68 7.71 -9.02
C SER A 150 1.23 7.39 -9.40
N ILE A 151 0.27 7.54 -8.47
CA ILE A 151 -1.16 7.45 -8.76
C ILE A 151 -1.61 8.55 -9.74
N ASP A 152 -1.18 9.80 -9.54
CA ASP A 152 -1.53 10.90 -10.47
C ASP A 152 -0.92 10.66 -11.87
N VAL A 153 0.32 10.15 -11.92
CA VAL A 153 0.99 9.79 -13.18
C VAL A 153 0.22 8.68 -13.91
N VAL A 154 -0.19 7.63 -13.21
CA VAL A 154 -1.04 6.56 -13.76
C VAL A 154 -2.35 7.11 -14.25
N GLN A 155 -2.99 7.97 -13.46
CA GLN A 155 -4.27 8.53 -13.82
C GLN A 155 -4.16 9.26 -15.16
N GLN A 156 -3.09 10.03 -15.35
CA GLN A 156 -2.82 10.70 -16.63
C GLN A 156 -2.50 9.71 -17.76
N GLN A 157 -1.65 8.71 -17.51
CA GLN A 157 -1.29 7.71 -18.50
C GLN A 157 -2.50 6.91 -19.01
N VAL A 158 -3.39 6.52 -18.10
CA VAL A 158 -4.60 5.75 -18.44
C VAL A 158 -5.64 6.64 -19.13
N ARG A 159 -5.76 7.92 -18.77
CA ARG A 159 -6.63 8.88 -19.48
C ARG A 159 -6.23 9.09 -20.93
N CYS A 160 -4.93 9.18 -21.18
CA CYS A 160 -4.37 9.34 -22.52
C CYS A 160 -4.02 8.00 -23.18
N PHE A 161 -4.45 6.87 -22.60
CA PHE A 161 -4.13 5.56 -23.12
C PHE A 161 -4.74 5.39 -24.51
N THR A 162 -3.94 4.96 -25.48
CA THR A 162 -4.40 4.44 -26.76
C THR A 162 -3.69 3.12 -27.03
N ILE A 163 -4.35 2.22 -27.75
CA ILE A 163 -3.75 0.97 -28.20
C ILE A 163 -2.49 1.28 -29.02
N GLY A 164 -2.54 2.29 -29.90
CA GLY A 164 -1.42 2.72 -30.74
C GLY A 164 -0.16 3.09 -29.96
N ASN A 165 -0.30 3.78 -28.82
CA ASN A 165 0.83 4.22 -27.99
C ASN A 165 1.28 3.17 -26.96
N ALA A 166 0.50 2.10 -26.77
CA ALA A 166 0.84 1.04 -25.83
C ALA A 166 2.01 0.20 -26.36
N SER A 167 2.97 -0.09 -25.50
CA SER A 167 4.13 -0.91 -25.83
C SER A 167 3.76 -2.40 -25.88
N SER A 168 4.48 -3.13 -26.72
CA SER A 168 4.44 -4.59 -26.80
C SER A 168 5.85 -5.09 -26.97
N TYR A 169 6.26 -6.08 -26.18
CA TYR A 169 7.64 -6.59 -26.19
C TYR A 169 8.07 -7.03 -27.59
N CYS A 170 7.20 -7.77 -28.29
CA CYS A 170 7.47 -8.23 -29.63
C CYS A 170 7.82 -7.10 -30.61
N CYS A 171 7.12 -5.97 -30.56
CA CYS A 171 7.36 -4.84 -31.45
C CYS A 171 8.62 -4.06 -31.05
N ALA A 172 8.89 -3.93 -29.75
CA ALA A 172 10.09 -3.25 -29.25
C ALA A 172 11.38 -3.97 -29.65
N SER A 173 11.33 -5.30 -29.79
CA SER A 173 12.46 -6.13 -30.23
C SER A 173 12.47 -6.39 -31.75
N ASN A 174 11.76 -5.59 -32.55
CA ASN A 174 11.63 -5.76 -34.01
C ASN A 174 11.19 -7.19 -34.43
N HIS A 175 10.39 -7.85 -33.61
CA HIS A 175 9.94 -9.23 -33.81
C HIS A 175 11.08 -10.25 -33.89
N ILE A 176 12.19 -9.99 -33.20
CA ILE A 176 13.33 -10.91 -33.07
C ILE A 176 13.57 -11.17 -31.58
N ASP A 177 13.69 -12.43 -31.20
CA ASP A 177 13.99 -12.79 -29.81
C ASP A 177 15.46 -12.46 -29.52
N PRO A 178 15.76 -11.60 -28.54
CA PRO A 178 17.14 -11.19 -28.26
C PRO A 178 18.01 -12.31 -27.69
N SER A 179 17.42 -13.39 -27.17
CA SER A 179 18.12 -14.53 -26.59
C SER A 179 18.38 -15.65 -27.61
N THR A 180 17.42 -15.95 -28.49
CA THR A 180 17.56 -17.02 -29.50
C THR A 180 17.94 -16.51 -30.88
N GLY A 181 17.67 -15.23 -31.19
CA GLY A 181 17.82 -14.64 -32.51
C GLY A 181 16.72 -15.04 -33.51
N GLU A 182 15.73 -15.81 -33.08
CA GLU A 182 14.64 -16.29 -33.93
C GLU A 182 13.54 -15.24 -34.09
N ARG A 183 12.79 -15.32 -35.20
CA ARG A 183 11.67 -14.43 -35.46
C ARG A 183 10.49 -14.84 -34.56
N MET A 184 9.93 -13.88 -33.82
CA MET A 184 8.78 -14.12 -32.95
C MET A 184 7.45 -13.62 -33.56
N VAL A 185 6.37 -14.30 -33.19
CA VAL A 185 4.99 -13.86 -33.49
C VAL A 185 4.69 -12.47 -32.89
N CYS A 186 3.89 -11.67 -33.60
CA CYS A 186 3.43 -10.38 -33.13
C CYS A 186 2.27 -10.52 -32.13
N ASP A 187 2.60 -10.58 -30.84
CA ASP A 187 1.63 -10.64 -29.74
C ASP A 187 0.62 -9.47 -29.83
N ARG A 188 1.08 -8.27 -30.24
CA ARG A 188 0.23 -7.09 -30.41
C ARG A 188 -0.94 -7.34 -31.37
N LEU A 189 -0.69 -7.96 -32.53
CA LEU A 189 -1.73 -8.24 -33.53
C LEU A 189 -2.78 -9.21 -32.98
N ILE A 190 -2.35 -10.20 -32.18
CA ILE A 190 -3.25 -11.15 -31.53
C ILE A 190 -4.12 -10.43 -30.51
N ILE A 191 -3.53 -9.60 -29.64
CA ILE A 191 -4.27 -8.83 -28.64
C ILE A 191 -5.29 -7.89 -29.30
N GLU A 192 -4.93 -7.20 -30.37
CA GLU A 192 -5.85 -6.30 -31.08
C GLU A 192 -7.06 -7.07 -31.67
N ARG A 193 -6.84 -8.29 -32.19
CA ARG A 193 -7.94 -9.17 -32.62
C ARG A 193 -8.80 -9.63 -31.45
N CYS A 194 -8.19 -10.00 -30.32
CA CYS A 194 -8.92 -10.33 -29.11
C CYS A 194 -9.74 -9.13 -28.60
N ILE A 195 -9.18 -7.92 -28.63
CA ILE A 195 -9.87 -6.67 -28.28
C ILE A 195 -11.10 -6.48 -29.17
N ALA A 196 -10.95 -6.57 -30.49
CA ALA A 196 -12.08 -6.44 -31.41
C ALA A 196 -13.16 -7.50 -31.14
N ALA A 197 -12.77 -8.74 -30.88
CA ALA A 197 -13.72 -9.82 -30.59
C ALA A 197 -14.43 -9.65 -29.23
N TRP A 198 -13.77 -9.08 -28.22
CA TRP A 198 -14.24 -9.06 -26.84
C TRP A 198 -14.98 -7.77 -26.47
N PHE A 199 -14.50 -6.66 -27.01
CA PHE A 199 -15.00 -5.31 -26.74
C PHE A 199 -15.71 -4.74 -27.97
N GLY A 200 -15.84 -5.50 -29.07
CA GLY A 200 -16.48 -5.05 -30.31
C GLY A 200 -15.62 -4.12 -31.17
N SER A 201 -14.85 -3.23 -30.55
CA SER A 201 -13.95 -2.30 -31.25
C SER A 201 -12.77 -1.85 -30.38
N PRO A 202 -11.65 -1.42 -30.99
CA PRO A 202 -10.54 -0.75 -30.30
C PRO A 202 -11.00 0.45 -29.46
N GLU A 203 -11.95 1.23 -29.97
CA GLU A 203 -12.45 2.45 -29.34
C GLU A 203 -13.23 2.14 -28.05
N GLN A 204 -14.12 1.13 -28.08
CA GLN A 204 -14.86 0.69 -26.89
C GLN A 204 -13.94 0.11 -25.81
N PHE A 205 -12.85 -0.55 -26.21
CA PHE A 205 -11.82 -0.98 -25.28
C PHE A 205 -11.10 0.21 -24.63
N GLU A 206 -10.65 1.18 -25.41
CA GLU A 206 -10.01 2.38 -24.88
C GLU A 206 -10.94 3.17 -23.95
N GLU A 207 -12.22 3.29 -24.27
CA GLU A 207 -13.23 3.90 -23.40
C GLU A 207 -13.37 3.13 -22.07
N THR A 208 -13.44 1.80 -22.13
CA THR A 208 -13.49 0.93 -20.94
C THR A 208 -12.25 1.10 -20.06
N VAL A 209 -11.07 1.23 -20.69
CA VAL A 209 -9.79 1.47 -20.02
C VAL A 209 -9.77 2.84 -19.34
N ARG A 210 -10.13 3.90 -20.07
CA ARG A 210 -10.13 5.29 -19.58
C ARG A 210 -11.20 5.56 -18.52
N GLY A 211 -12.31 4.83 -18.54
CA GLY A 211 -13.42 4.96 -17.59
C GLY A 211 -13.35 3.95 -16.45
N LYS A 212 -13.85 2.73 -16.69
CA LYS A 212 -14.07 1.71 -15.65
C LYS A 212 -12.75 1.23 -15.02
N LEU A 213 -11.75 0.92 -15.84
CA LEU A 213 -10.47 0.43 -15.33
C LEU A 213 -9.71 1.53 -14.57
N LEU A 214 -9.69 2.77 -15.09
CA LEU A 214 -9.06 3.90 -14.40
C LEU A 214 -9.65 4.11 -13.00
N ALA A 215 -10.98 4.17 -12.89
CA ALA A 215 -11.66 4.38 -11.62
C ALA A 215 -11.30 3.28 -10.60
N HIS A 216 -11.29 2.01 -11.04
CA HIS A 216 -10.92 0.89 -10.18
C HIS A 216 -9.45 0.91 -9.78
N LEU A 217 -8.56 1.21 -10.72
CA LEU A 217 -7.12 1.25 -10.51
C LEU A 217 -6.73 2.34 -9.50
N VAL A 218 -7.26 3.56 -9.66
CA VAL A 218 -7.04 4.66 -8.71
C VAL A 218 -7.59 4.30 -7.33
N TYR A 219 -8.80 3.73 -7.28
CA TYR A 219 -9.40 3.32 -6.01
C TYR A 219 -8.51 2.31 -5.26
N GLN A 220 -8.03 1.26 -5.95
CA GLN A 220 -7.17 0.24 -5.35
C GLN A 220 -5.82 0.83 -4.89
N LEU A 221 -5.13 1.59 -5.75
CA LEU A 221 -3.83 2.16 -5.43
C LEU A 221 -3.91 3.21 -4.30
N ALA A 222 -5.00 3.98 -4.24
CA ALA A 222 -5.16 5.05 -3.25
C ALA A 222 -5.78 4.59 -1.94
N ASN A 223 -6.64 3.57 -1.93
CA ASN A 223 -7.39 3.17 -0.72
C ASN A 223 -7.04 1.76 -0.23
N CYS A 224 -6.48 0.90 -1.07
CA CYS A 224 -6.25 -0.52 -0.76
C CYS A 224 -4.76 -0.91 -0.71
N THR A 225 -3.83 0.03 -0.93
CA THR A 225 -2.39 -0.25 -0.83
C THR A 225 -2.00 -0.69 0.59
N PHE A 226 -2.45 0.06 1.60
CA PHE A 226 -2.24 -0.22 3.01
C PHE A 226 -3.60 -0.45 3.70
N PRO A 227 -4.24 -1.62 3.51
CA PRO A 227 -5.47 -1.94 4.21
C PRO A 227 -5.18 -2.00 5.71
N TYR A 228 -6.19 -1.66 6.51
CA TYR A 228 -6.11 -1.65 7.98
C TYR A 228 -5.42 -2.88 8.56
N TRP A 229 -5.76 -4.08 8.08
CA TRP A 229 -5.17 -5.32 8.58
C TRP A 229 -3.69 -5.49 8.27
N ARG A 230 -3.17 -4.93 7.17
CA ARG A 230 -1.73 -4.91 6.92
C ARG A 230 -1.00 -3.99 7.91
N VAL A 231 -1.63 -2.88 8.30
CA VAL A 231 -1.06 -1.97 9.32
C VAL A 231 -1.07 -2.61 10.71
N VAL A 232 -2.17 -3.27 11.08
CA VAL A 232 -2.26 -4.07 12.31
C VAL A 232 -1.16 -5.14 12.35
N GLN A 233 -0.98 -5.85 11.24
CA GLN A 233 0.07 -6.86 11.09
C GLN A 233 1.47 -6.23 11.24
N ALA A 234 1.74 -5.10 10.56
CA ALA A 234 3.01 -4.38 10.62
C ALA A 234 3.39 -3.92 12.03
N THR A 235 2.38 -3.59 12.83
CA THR A 235 2.52 -3.06 14.20
C THR A 235 2.44 -4.13 15.28
N SER A 236 2.23 -5.40 14.92
CA SER A 236 2.19 -6.52 15.88
C SER A 236 3.43 -6.66 16.77
N PRO A 237 4.66 -6.28 16.37
CA PRO A 237 5.79 -6.24 17.31
C PRO A 237 5.55 -5.37 18.55
N ALA A 238 4.81 -4.27 18.42
CA ALA A 238 4.48 -3.39 19.53
C ALA A 238 3.55 -4.08 20.54
N LEU A 239 2.59 -4.89 20.07
CA LEU A 239 1.75 -5.75 20.92
C LEU A 239 2.63 -6.71 21.71
N TRP A 240 3.52 -7.45 21.04
CA TRP A 240 4.38 -8.42 21.71
C TRP A 240 5.32 -7.79 22.74
N PHE A 241 5.84 -6.60 22.42
CA PHE A 241 6.68 -5.84 23.32
C PHE A 241 5.91 -5.40 24.57
N LYS A 242 4.69 -4.85 24.42
CA LYS A 242 3.85 -4.45 25.55
C LYS A 242 3.48 -5.66 26.42
N LEU A 243 3.14 -6.80 25.82
CA LEU A 243 2.85 -8.03 26.56
C LEU A 243 4.05 -8.58 27.33
N GLU A 244 5.29 -8.29 26.92
CA GLU A 244 6.49 -8.67 27.69
C GLU A 244 6.73 -7.77 28.91
N LEU A 245 6.31 -6.51 28.86
CA LEU A 245 6.36 -5.58 30.00
C LEU A 245 5.27 -5.86 31.06
N TYR A 246 4.57 -6.98 30.92
CA TYR A 246 3.45 -7.40 31.74
C TYR A 246 3.78 -7.45 33.25
N ASN A 247 2.85 -6.89 34.04
CA ASN A 247 2.85 -6.99 35.49
C ASN A 247 1.63 -7.83 35.95
N PRO A 248 1.81 -8.92 36.71
CA PRO A 248 0.73 -9.81 37.12
C PRO A 248 -0.34 -9.18 38.02
N ALA A 249 -0.10 -8.00 38.60
CA ALA A 249 -1.08 -7.33 39.46
C ALA A 249 -2.29 -6.74 38.71
N PHE A 250 -2.16 -6.40 37.42
CA PHE A 250 -3.19 -5.66 36.65
C PHE A 250 -3.50 -6.26 35.28
N VAL A 251 -3.55 -7.60 35.22
CA VAL A 251 -3.58 -8.40 33.98
C VAL A 251 -4.63 -7.94 32.97
N VAL A 252 -5.90 -7.86 33.39
CA VAL A 252 -7.02 -7.67 32.46
C VAL A 252 -7.03 -6.27 31.87
N LEU A 253 -6.89 -5.24 32.71
CA LEU A 253 -6.91 -3.84 32.25
C LEU A 253 -5.73 -3.53 31.35
N PHE A 254 -4.54 -4.03 31.68
CA PHE A 254 -3.34 -3.84 30.86
C PHE A 254 -3.43 -4.52 29.48
N ILE A 255 -3.97 -5.74 29.43
CA ILE A 255 -4.19 -6.46 28.17
C ILE A 255 -5.22 -5.71 27.31
N LEU A 256 -6.33 -5.27 27.90
CA LEU A 256 -7.37 -4.52 27.18
C LEU A 256 -6.82 -3.21 26.63
N GLU A 257 -6.08 -2.43 27.43
CA GLU A 257 -5.41 -1.21 27.00
C GLU A 257 -4.47 -1.47 25.82
N THR A 258 -3.66 -2.52 25.91
CA THR A 258 -2.71 -2.90 24.86
C THR A 258 -3.44 -3.29 23.57
N ILE A 259 -4.53 -4.06 23.67
CA ILE A 259 -5.33 -4.47 22.51
C ILE A 259 -6.00 -3.26 21.85
N VAL A 260 -6.57 -2.34 22.64
CA VAL A 260 -7.21 -1.13 22.11
C VAL A 260 -6.16 -0.24 21.44
N TYR A 261 -4.98 -0.08 22.03
CA TYR A 261 -3.89 0.68 21.44
C TYR A 261 -3.42 0.09 20.10
N TRP A 262 -3.23 -1.23 20.05
CA TRP A 262 -2.73 -1.93 18.86
C TRP A 262 -3.75 -2.08 17.74
N LEU A 263 -5.00 -2.42 18.06
CA LEU A 263 -6.05 -2.57 17.06
C LEU A 263 -6.61 -1.22 16.64
N LEU A 264 -6.91 -0.32 17.57
CA LEU A 264 -7.65 0.88 17.24
C LEU A 264 -6.75 2.08 16.98
N LEU A 265 -5.88 2.45 17.92
CA LEU A 265 -5.17 3.72 17.85
C LEU A 265 -4.08 3.71 16.77
N LEU A 266 -3.14 2.76 16.83
CA LEU A 266 -1.99 2.73 15.90
C LEU A 266 -2.42 2.67 14.43
N PRO A 267 -3.33 1.77 14.00
CA PRO A 267 -3.71 1.69 12.60
C PRO A 267 -4.49 2.92 12.15
N SER A 268 -5.35 3.47 13.01
CA SER A 268 -6.11 4.67 12.68
C SER A 268 -5.18 5.86 12.47
N VAL A 269 -4.19 6.08 13.35
CA VAL A 269 -3.21 7.17 13.17
C VAL A 269 -2.42 6.99 11.88
N ALA A 270 -1.93 5.79 11.58
CA ALA A 270 -1.20 5.51 10.35
C ALA A 270 -2.05 5.77 9.09
N LEU A 271 -3.34 5.39 9.12
CA LEU A 271 -4.27 5.63 8.03
C LEU A 271 -4.59 7.13 7.86
N VAL A 272 -4.73 7.89 8.96
CA VAL A 272 -4.85 9.36 8.92
C VAL A 272 -3.61 9.99 8.30
N MET A 273 -2.41 9.57 8.73
CA MET A 273 -1.15 10.09 8.17
C MET A 273 -1.01 9.78 6.68
N PHE A 274 -1.40 8.58 6.24
CA PHE A 274 -1.40 8.23 4.82
C PHE A 274 -2.31 9.17 4.00
N ARG A 275 -3.49 9.51 4.51
CA ARG A 275 -4.40 10.48 3.87
C ARG A 275 -3.82 11.88 3.83
N LEU A 276 -3.19 12.33 4.93
CA LEU A 276 -2.54 13.64 4.97
C LEU A 276 -1.39 13.73 3.96
N ILE A 277 -0.56 12.69 3.84
CA ILE A 277 0.50 12.60 2.82
C ILE A 277 -0.11 12.68 1.41
N TYR A 278 -1.21 11.97 1.17
CA TYR A 278 -1.91 12.04 -0.12
C TYR A 278 -2.44 13.45 -0.41
N CYS A 279 -3.06 14.13 0.56
CA CYS A 279 -3.53 15.51 0.38
C CYS A 279 -2.36 16.49 0.12
N ALA A 280 -1.24 16.29 0.81
CA ALA A 280 -0.07 17.14 0.68
C ALA A 280 0.75 16.87 -0.60
N ARG A 281 0.42 15.82 -1.37
CA ARG A 281 1.28 15.34 -2.47
C ARG A 281 1.60 16.38 -3.54
N ASN A 282 0.69 17.33 -3.77
CA ASN A 282 0.82 18.38 -4.79
C ASN A 282 1.52 19.65 -4.30
N LEU A 283 1.82 19.77 -2.99
CA LEU A 283 2.45 20.95 -2.41
C LEU A 283 3.93 21.11 -2.80
N CYS A 284 4.53 20.09 -3.42
CA CYS A 284 5.95 20.05 -3.71
C CYS A 284 6.16 19.51 -5.13
N GLN A 285 7.23 19.89 -5.82
CA GLN A 285 7.59 19.30 -7.12
C GLN A 285 9.00 18.71 -7.08
N SER A 286 9.95 19.43 -6.49
CA SER A 286 11.35 18.99 -6.37
C SER A 286 11.55 17.89 -5.33
N THR A 287 12.62 17.11 -5.47
CA THR A 287 13.00 16.07 -4.49
C THR A 287 13.29 16.65 -3.11
N PHE A 288 13.96 17.81 -3.04
CA PHE A 288 14.26 18.46 -1.77
C PHE A 288 13.00 18.87 -1.01
N THR A 289 12.03 19.47 -1.69
CA THR A 289 10.75 19.87 -1.07
C THR A 289 9.94 18.66 -0.62
N GLN A 290 10.01 17.53 -1.33
CA GLN A 290 9.40 16.27 -0.91
C GLN A 290 9.99 15.73 0.40
N VAL A 291 11.33 15.75 0.54
CA VAL A 291 12.01 15.34 1.77
C VAL A 291 11.63 16.26 2.92
N LEU A 292 11.58 17.57 2.68
CA LEU A 292 11.19 18.56 3.70
C LEU A 292 9.73 18.36 4.13
N LEU A 293 8.82 18.14 3.19
CA LEU A 293 7.42 17.85 3.49
C LEU A 293 7.26 16.56 4.30
N SER A 294 7.97 15.49 3.91
CA SER A 294 7.95 14.21 4.62
C SER A 294 8.48 14.36 6.04
N THR A 295 9.60 15.08 6.20
CA THR A 295 10.19 15.43 7.50
C THR A 295 9.20 16.23 8.36
N GLY A 296 8.55 17.23 7.77
CA GLY A 296 7.58 18.07 8.46
C GLY A 296 6.35 17.28 8.94
N LEU A 297 5.80 16.42 8.10
CA LEU A 297 4.66 15.55 8.46
C LEU A 297 5.02 14.59 9.60
N VAL A 298 6.21 13.99 9.56
CA VAL A 298 6.70 13.10 10.63
C VAL A 298 6.98 13.88 11.90
N ALA A 299 7.54 15.09 11.82
CA ALA A 299 7.75 15.96 12.97
C ALA A 299 6.44 16.35 13.66
N VAL A 300 5.40 16.70 12.90
CA VAL A 300 4.07 16.98 13.45
C VAL A 300 3.51 15.74 14.14
N ALA A 301 3.58 14.58 13.51
CA ALA A 301 3.12 13.33 14.12
C ALA A 301 3.90 12.98 15.41
N ALA A 302 5.22 13.16 15.41
CA ALA A 302 6.07 12.93 16.57
C ALA A 302 5.79 13.91 17.71
N LEU A 303 5.55 15.19 17.42
CA LEU A 303 5.16 16.19 18.40
C LEU A 303 3.79 15.90 19.01
N LEU A 304 2.81 15.51 18.19
CA LEU A 304 1.49 15.10 18.68
C LEU A 304 1.59 13.85 19.57
N PHE A 305 2.39 12.87 19.16
CA PHE A 305 2.64 11.67 19.95
C PHE A 305 3.35 12.00 21.27
N GLY A 306 4.35 12.87 21.25
CA GLY A 306 5.06 13.32 22.45
C GLY A 306 4.15 14.10 23.40
N ALA A 307 3.31 15.00 22.88
CA ALA A 307 2.33 15.72 23.68
C ALA A 307 1.29 14.79 24.30
N PHE A 308 0.83 13.78 23.55
CA PHE A 308 -0.05 12.73 24.04
C PHE A 308 0.61 11.95 25.18
N PHE A 309 1.84 11.46 24.96
CA PHE A 309 2.59 10.70 25.95
C PHE A 309 2.84 11.52 27.22
N PHE A 310 3.15 12.81 27.08
CA PHE A 310 3.30 13.73 28.21
C PHE A 310 1.98 13.91 28.97
N ALA A 311 0.86 14.08 28.26
CA ALA A 311 -0.46 14.20 28.87
C ALA A 311 -0.84 12.92 29.66
N GLU A 312 -0.54 11.74 29.09
CA GLU A 312 -0.77 10.44 29.71
C GLU A 312 0.06 10.22 30.97
N THR A 313 1.36 10.52 30.90
CA THR A 313 2.32 10.16 31.94
C THR A 313 2.42 11.18 33.07
N MET A 314 2.25 12.47 32.76
CA MET A 314 2.50 13.56 33.70
C MET A 314 1.21 14.30 34.08
N LEU A 315 0.43 14.76 33.10
CA LEU A 315 -0.67 15.69 33.36
C LEU A 315 -1.90 15.01 33.99
N LEU A 316 -2.42 13.95 33.36
CA LEU A 316 -3.67 13.33 33.78
C LEU A 316 -3.56 12.56 35.12
N PRO A 317 -2.46 11.85 35.43
CA PRO A 317 -2.31 11.22 36.74
C PRO A 317 -2.32 12.24 37.89
N GLN A 318 -1.76 13.44 37.66
CA GLN A 318 -1.80 14.53 38.65
C GLN A 318 -3.21 15.10 38.85
N LEU A 319 -4.04 15.14 37.79
CA LEU A 319 -5.39 15.68 37.84
C LEU A 319 -6.42 14.69 38.42
N ILE A 320 -6.33 13.41 38.04
CA ILE A 320 -7.36 12.41 38.34
C ILE A 320 -7.00 11.58 39.58
N GLY A 321 -5.71 11.49 39.95
CA GLY A 321 -5.22 10.72 41.09
C GLY A 321 -5.15 9.20 40.84
N ASP A 322 -5.83 8.68 39.82
CA ASP A 322 -5.71 7.30 39.34
C ASP A 322 -5.17 7.22 37.91
N LYS A 323 -4.01 6.56 37.78
CA LYS A 323 -3.30 6.39 36.50
C LYS A 323 -4.10 5.55 35.50
N HIS A 324 -4.82 4.52 35.95
CA HIS A 324 -5.56 3.65 35.05
C HIS A 324 -6.77 4.35 34.44
N THR A 325 -7.56 5.04 35.27
CA THR A 325 -8.69 5.85 34.81
C THR A 325 -8.23 6.93 33.82
N SER A 326 -7.11 7.60 34.12
CA SER A 326 -6.44 8.55 33.21
C SER A 326 -6.16 7.95 31.84
N ASN A 327 -5.48 6.78 31.79
CA ASN A 327 -5.12 6.12 30.55
C ASN A 327 -6.35 5.75 29.72
N TRP A 328 -7.40 5.23 30.35
CA TRP A 328 -8.64 4.86 29.66
C TRP A 328 -9.37 6.07 29.07
N ILE A 329 -9.48 7.17 29.82
CA ILE A 329 -10.10 8.40 29.33
C ILE A 329 -9.35 8.92 28.10
N LEU A 330 -8.02 8.96 28.19
CA LEU A 330 -7.19 9.45 27.11
C LEU A 330 -7.26 8.54 25.87
N LEU A 331 -7.20 7.22 26.05
CA LEU A 331 -7.30 6.24 24.97
C LEU A 331 -8.66 6.29 24.28
N ALA A 332 -9.75 6.40 25.05
CA ALA A 332 -11.09 6.57 24.51
C ALA A 332 -11.21 7.87 23.71
N THR A 333 -10.69 8.97 24.26
CA THR A 333 -10.71 10.28 23.60
C THR A 333 -9.95 10.26 22.28
N MET A 334 -8.72 9.72 22.26
CA MET A 334 -7.95 9.62 21.02
C MET A 334 -8.57 8.66 20.01
N SER A 335 -9.16 7.56 20.47
CA SER A 335 -9.88 6.65 19.59
C SER A 335 -11.04 7.36 18.91
N MET A 336 -11.83 8.14 19.65
CA MET A 336 -12.92 8.95 19.10
C MET A 336 -12.41 10.01 18.12
N VAL A 337 -11.37 10.77 18.48
CA VAL A 337 -10.77 11.79 17.60
C VAL A 337 -10.23 11.15 16.32
N THR A 338 -9.52 10.02 16.41
CA THR A 338 -8.92 9.39 15.24
C THR A 338 -9.98 8.77 14.34
N ILE A 339 -11.04 8.15 14.89
CA ILE A 339 -12.18 7.68 14.11
C ILE A 339 -12.90 8.85 13.45
N ALA A 340 -13.10 9.97 14.15
CA ALA A 340 -13.71 11.17 13.59
C ALA A 340 -12.87 11.73 12.44
N LEU A 341 -11.56 11.89 12.62
CA LEU A 341 -10.64 12.32 11.56
C LEU A 341 -10.68 11.37 10.36
N TRP A 342 -10.65 10.06 10.60
CA TRP A 342 -10.77 9.06 9.54
C TRP A 342 -12.09 9.18 8.77
N ARG A 343 -13.21 9.40 9.46
CA ARG A 343 -14.53 9.62 8.84
C ARG A 343 -14.60 10.93 8.06
N CYS A 344 -13.90 11.97 8.52
CA CYS A 344 -13.84 13.27 7.85
C CYS A 344 -12.96 13.26 6.58
N MET A 345 -12.12 12.24 6.37
CA MET A 345 -11.29 12.13 5.17
C MET A 345 -11.95 11.19 4.16
N PRO A 346 -12.60 11.73 3.11
CA PRO A 346 -13.31 10.91 2.14
C PRO A 346 -12.34 9.94 1.43
N PRO A 347 -12.86 8.79 0.95
CA PRO A 347 -12.10 7.92 0.07
C PRO A 347 -11.57 8.70 -1.13
N ILE A 348 -10.35 8.34 -1.56
CA ILE A 348 -9.72 8.96 -2.71
C ILE A 348 -10.37 8.37 -3.95
N HIS A 349 -11.01 9.23 -4.73
CA HIS A 349 -11.50 8.91 -6.06
C HIS A 349 -10.57 9.49 -7.12
N GLN A 350 -10.74 9.06 -8.37
CA GLN A 350 -10.11 9.72 -9.50
C GLN A 350 -10.44 11.21 -9.46
N SER A 351 -9.46 12.10 -9.65
CA SER A 351 -9.76 13.53 -9.63
C SER A 351 -10.65 13.87 -10.80
N ASP A 352 -11.73 14.63 -10.63
CA ASP A 352 -12.43 15.16 -11.80
C ASP A 352 -11.46 16.01 -12.62
N SER A 353 -11.52 15.88 -13.94
CA SER A 353 -10.58 16.45 -14.91
C SER A 353 -10.18 17.90 -14.61
N PRO A 354 -8.91 18.30 -14.86
CA PRO A 354 -8.49 19.70 -14.84
C PRO A 354 -9.05 20.44 -16.07
N GLN A 355 -10.35 20.69 -16.10
CA GLN A 355 -10.95 21.74 -16.93
C GLN A 355 -11.25 23.01 -16.12
N ALA A 356 -11.11 22.97 -14.79
CA ALA A 356 -11.41 24.12 -13.91
C ALA A 356 -10.19 24.94 -13.45
N ALA A 357 -8.95 24.51 -13.72
CA ALA A 357 -7.73 25.17 -13.23
C ALA A 357 -6.91 25.90 -14.32
N GLY A 358 -7.47 26.06 -15.53
CA GLY A 358 -6.78 26.64 -16.69
C GLY A 358 -7.55 27.71 -17.46
N GLN A 359 -8.69 28.19 -16.92
CA GLN A 359 -9.39 29.37 -17.44
C GLN A 359 -9.15 30.58 -16.54
N GLU A 360 -7.88 30.91 -16.29
CA GLU A 360 -7.49 32.31 -16.12
C GLU A 360 -6.80 32.72 -17.42
N SER A 361 -7.60 33.34 -18.28
CA SER A 361 -7.24 33.86 -19.60
C SER A 361 -6.59 35.25 -19.47
N PRO A 362 -5.99 35.73 -20.58
CA PRO A 362 -4.57 36.03 -20.77
C PRO A 362 -4.01 37.25 -20.02
#